data_AF-A0A961TBC6-F1
#
_entry.id   AF-A0A961TBC6-F1
#
_cell.length_a   1.000
_cell.length_b   1.000
_cell.length_c   1.000
_cell.angle_alpha   90.00
_cell.angle_beta   90.00
_cell.angle_gamma   90.00
#
_symmetry.space_group_name_H-M   'P 1'
#
loop_
_entity.id
_entity.type
_entity.pdbx_description
1 polymer ?
#
loop_
_entity_poly.entity_id
_entity_poly.type
_entity_poly.pdbx_seq_one_letter_code
_entity_poly.pdbx_strand_id
1 'polypeptide(L)' 'MRVFHSARHLLHFPKGELHNGEMVVPFERPSRMEYVLARLRQQGFDDPVEPAEYDPVPVSRVHD' A
#
# COMPACT_ATOMS: atom_id res chain seq x y z
N MET A 1 11.49 15.53 -1.45
CA MET A 1 11.01 14.52 -0.47
C MET A 1 11.10 13.16 -1.13
N ARG A 2 11.62 12.14 -0.45
CA ARG A 2 11.78 10.80 -1.02
C ARG A 2 10.50 9.98 -0.83
N VAL A 3 10.05 9.31 -1.88
CA VAL A 3 8.90 8.39 -1.85
C VAL A 3 9.43 6.96 -1.88
N PHE A 4 8.92 6.11 -0.99
CA PHE A 4 9.19 4.68 -1.00
C PHE A 4 7.91 3.94 -1.39
N HIS A 5 8.00 2.99 -2.33
CA HIS A 5 6.88 2.19 -2.78
C HIS A 5 7.38 0.79 -3.12
N SER A 6 6.66 -0.25 -2.71
CA SER A 6 6.91 -1.62 -3.16
C SER A 6 5.74 -2.16 -3.96
N ALA A 7 6.02 -2.70 -5.16
CA ALA A 7 5.01 -3.37 -5.98
C ALA A 7 4.39 -4.61 -5.29
N ARG A 8 5.02 -5.11 -4.22
CA ARG A 8 4.50 -6.22 -3.40
C ARG A 8 3.15 -5.90 -2.74
N HIS A 9 2.72 -4.64 -2.68
CA HIS A 9 1.37 -4.29 -2.21
C HIS A 9 0.27 -5.01 -3.03
N LEU A 10 0.54 -5.36 -4.30
CA LEU A 10 -0.40 -6.10 -5.17
C LEU A 10 -0.69 -7.52 -4.66
N LEU A 11 0.17 -8.09 -3.80
CA LEU A 11 -0.04 -9.40 -3.20
C LEU A 11 -1.18 -9.42 -2.18
N HIS A 12 -1.64 -8.24 -1.72
CA HIS A 12 -2.77 -8.11 -0.84
C HIS A 12 -3.98 -7.56 -1.59
N PHE A 13 -4.85 -8.46 -2.05
CA PHE A 13 -6.17 -8.11 -2.55
C PHE A 13 -7.18 -9.19 -2.12
N PRO A 14 -7.74 -9.08 -0.90
CA PRO A 14 -8.65 -10.08 -0.38
C PRO A 14 -9.94 -10.18 -1.21
N LYS A 15 -10.61 -11.33 -1.15
CA LYS A 15 -11.80 -11.62 -1.98
C LYS A 15 -13.04 -10.81 -1.59
N GLY A 16 -13.08 -10.29 -0.37
CA GLY A 16 -14.24 -9.56 0.13
C GLY A 16 -13.98 -8.89 1.48
N GLU A 17 -14.80 -7.90 1.77
CA GLU A 17 -14.87 -7.17 3.03
C GLU A 17 -16.32 -7.23 3.53
N LEU A 18 -16.50 -7.46 4.83
CA LEU A 18 -17.83 -7.40 5.44
C LEU A 18 -18.16 -5.94 5.73
N HIS A 19 -19.15 -5.40 5.03
CA HIS A 19 -19.60 -4.03 5.21
C HIS A 19 -21.13 -3.98 5.33
N ASN A 20 -21.63 -3.43 6.43
CA ASN A 20 -23.07 -3.33 6.72
C ASN A 20 -23.83 -4.66 6.59
N GLY A 21 -23.19 -5.77 6.98
CA GLY A 21 -23.79 -7.11 6.92
C GLY A 21 -23.69 -7.80 5.56
N GLU A 22 -23.04 -7.18 4.56
CA GLU A 22 -22.87 -7.73 3.22
C GLU A 22 -21.39 -7.97 2.90
N MET A 23 -21.11 -9.00 2.08
CA MET A 23 -19.78 -9.20 1.51
C MET A 23 -19.63 -8.34 0.26
N VAL A 24 -18.77 -7.33 0.33
CA VAL A 24 -18.47 -6.41 -0.78
C VAL A 24 -17.04 -6.60 -1.26
N VAL A 25 -16.71 -6.06 -2.44
CA VAL A 25 -15.29 -5.94 -2.84
C VAL A 25 -14.60 -4.98 -1.87
N PRO A 26 -13.42 -5.32 -1.31
CA PRO A 26 -12.75 -4.48 -0.32
C PRO A 26 -12.61 -3.04 -0.78
N PHE A 27 -12.76 -2.07 0.13
CA PHE A 27 -12.51 -0.67 -0.22
C PHE A 27 -11.00 -0.39 -0.35
N GLU A 28 -10.18 -1.10 0.43
CA GLU A 28 -8.73 -1.13 0.31
C GLU A 28 -8.34 -1.97 -0.92
N ARG A 29 -8.27 -1.31 -2.09
CA ARG A 29 -7.94 -1.94 -3.38
C ARG A 29 -6.58 -1.48 -3.88
N PRO A 30 -5.88 -2.31 -4.69
CA PRO A 30 -4.63 -1.90 -5.33
C PRO A 30 -4.70 -0.60 -6.13
N SER A 31 -5.85 -0.32 -6.78
CA SER A 31 -6.05 0.90 -7.57
C SER A 31 -5.90 2.20 -6.76
N ARG A 32 -6.04 2.14 -5.43
CA ARG A 32 -5.77 3.30 -4.57
C ARG A 32 -4.34 3.79 -4.74
N MET A 33 -3.38 2.88 -4.88
CA MET A 33 -1.97 3.23 -5.04
C MET A 33 -1.71 3.88 -6.40
N GLU A 34 -2.38 3.43 -7.46
CA GLU A 34 -2.28 4.06 -8.79
C GLU A 34 -2.69 5.53 -8.74
N TYR A 35 -3.78 5.85 -8.05
CA TYR A 35 -4.23 7.24 -7.88
C TYR A 35 -3.23 8.09 -7.08
N VAL A 36 -2.66 7.54 -6.00
CA VAL A 36 -1.64 8.23 -5.18
C VAL A 36 -0.38 8.49 -6.01
N LEU A 37 0.16 7.48 -6.69
CA LEU A 37 1.35 7.63 -7.52
C LEU A 37 1.14 8.61 -8.68
N ALA A 38 -0.01 8.54 -9.34
CA ALA A 38 -0.37 9.49 -10.39
C ALA A 38 -0.40 10.92 -9.85
N ARG A 39 -1.00 11.14 -8.68
CA ARG A 39 -1.04 12.47 -8.06
C ARG A 39 0.34 12.96 -7.64
N LEU A 40 1.18 12.10 -7.06
CA LEU A 40 2.56 12.47 -6.70
C LEU A 40 3.36 12.89 -7.95
N ARG A 41 3.26 12.12 -9.05
CA ARG A 41 3.91 12.49 -10.31
C ARG A 41 3.41 13.85 -10.83
N GLN A 42 2.09 14.11 -10.80
CA GLN A 42 1.52 15.40 -11.19
C GLN A 42 1.99 16.58 -10.32
N GLN A 43 2.48 16.32 -9.11
CA GLN A 43 3.00 17.35 -8.21
C GLN A 43 4.52 17.50 -8.31
N GLY A 44 5.17 16.81 -9.27
CA GLY A 44 6.61 16.94 -9.50
C GLY A 44 7.47 16.19 -8.49
N PHE A 45 6.93 15.16 -7.83
CA PHE A 45 7.75 14.25 -7.04
C PHE A 45 8.58 13.36 -7.96
N ASP A 46 9.80 13.06 -7.54
CA ASP A 46 10.65 12.05 -8.16
C ASP A 46 9.98 10.67 -8.13
N ASP A 47 10.43 9.78 -9.01
CA ASP A 47 9.94 8.40 -9.02
C ASP A 47 10.21 7.71 -7.67
N PRO A 48 9.25 6.90 -7.16
CA PRO A 48 9.44 6.15 -5.93
C PRO A 48 10.62 5.20 -6.01
N VAL A 49 11.29 5.01 -4.88
CA VAL A 49 12.33 3.97 -4.74
C VAL A 49 11.75 2.74 -4.05
N GLU A 50 12.23 1.56 -4.43
CA GLU A 50 11.90 0.31 -3.74
C GLU A 50 12.48 0.37 -2.31
N PRO A 51 11.73 -0.03 -1.27
CA PRO A 51 12.27 -0.14 0.07
C PRO A 51 13.35 -1.22 0.15
N ALA A 52 14.22 -1.12 1.15
CA ALA A 52 15.15 -2.19 1.48
C ALA A 52 14.39 -3.47 1.88
N GLU A 53 15.09 -4.61 1.84
CA GLU A 53 14.57 -5.87 2.35
C GLU A 53 14.04 -5.72 3.79
N TYR A 54 12.95 -6.43 4.07
CA TYR A 54 12.23 -6.31 5.33
C TYR A 54 13.08 -6.81 6.51
N ASP A 55 13.26 -5.96 7.51
CA ASP A 55 13.81 -6.32 8.82
C ASP A 55 12.64 -6.44 9.84
N PRO A 56 12.42 -7.61 10.46
CA PRO A 56 11.36 -7.78 11.46
C PRO A 56 11.68 -7.15 12.83
N VAL A 57 12.94 -6.82 13.12
CA VAL A 57 13.35 -6.34 14.46
C VAL A 57 12.66 -5.04 14.88
N PRO A 58 12.43 -4.03 14.02
CA PRO A 58 11.69 -2.84 14.40
C PRO A 58 10.21 -3.12 14.70
N VAL A 59 9.57 -3.99 13.91
CA VAL A 59 8.14 -4.33 14.04
C VAL A 59 7.89 -5.09 15.35
N SER A 60 8.78 -6.00 15.74
CA SER A 60 8.64 -6.79 16.98
C SER A 60 8.81 -5.97 18.27
N ARG A 61 9.21 -4.71 18.18
CA ARG A 61 9.27 -3.80 19.35
C ARG A 61 7.92 -3.14 19.65
N VAL A 62 6.96 -3.23 18.74
CA VAL A 62 5.65 -2.54 18.83
C VAL A 62 4.45 -3.47 18.66
N HIS A 63 4.67 -4.70 18.22
CA HIS A 63 3.66 -5.74 18.11
C HIS A 63 4.07 -6.96 18.94
N ASP A 64 3.09 -7.62 19.55
CA ASP A 64 3.24 -8.92 20.21
C ASP A 64 3.50 -10.06 19.19
#